data_AF-A0A6N3VH11-F1
#
_entry.id   AF-A0A6N3VH11-F1
#
_cell.length_a   1.000
_cell.length_b   1.000
_cell.length_c   1.000
_cell.angle_alpha   90.00
_cell.angle_beta   90.00
_cell.angle_gamma   90.00
#
_symmetry.space_group_name_H-M   'P 1'
#
loop_
_entity.id
_entity.type
_entity.pdbx_description
1 polymer ?
#
loop_
_entity_poly.entity_id
_entity_poly.type
_entity_poly.pdbx_seq_one_letter_code
_entity_poly.pdbx_strand_id
1 'polypeptide(L)'
;MKKILFILFVAQFILAPYIIKGYGANLVEDNYEYSGVDQGRETVEKDILGNIIIRDDNGNRKTIEKDILGNIIIRDDKGNRKTIEKDILGNIIIRDDRGNRTTIEEDILGNFIVRDDKGNRTTIEKDILGNTIIRDDKGNRKTIEEDILGNTIIRDDKGNRKTIEKDILGNTIIRDDKGNRKTITKDIFGNTIIEDDKGNRTTIKKDIFGNEIIEYGNGHGKIIKKDIFGNTVIEEY
;
A
#
# COMPACT_ATOMS: atom_id res chain seq x y z
N MET A 1 7.06 -4.60 17.62
CA MET A 1 7.51 -4.51 16.22
C MET A 1 6.75 -5.46 15.28
N LYS A 2 6.62 -6.77 15.58
CA LYS A 2 5.87 -7.73 14.73
C LYS A 2 4.37 -7.40 14.51
N LYS A 3 3.65 -6.86 15.50
CA LYS A 3 2.24 -6.45 15.36
C LYS A 3 2.04 -5.25 14.40
N ILE A 4 2.99 -4.33 14.33
CA ILE A 4 2.92 -3.15 13.43
C ILE A 4 3.22 -3.56 11.99
N LEU A 5 4.17 -4.48 11.79
CA LEU A 5 4.47 -5.03 10.47
C LEU A 5 3.28 -5.85 9.92
N PHE A 6 2.56 -6.57 10.79
CA PHE A 6 1.34 -7.28 10.44
C PHE A 6 0.19 -6.34 10.05
N ILE A 7 0.00 -5.22 10.76
CA ILE A 7 -1.00 -4.21 10.42
C ILE A 7 -0.65 -3.49 9.11
N LEU A 8 0.62 -3.19 8.85
CA LEU A 8 1.07 -2.63 7.57
C LEU A 8 0.86 -3.62 6.40
N PHE A 9 1.10 -4.91 6.63
CA PHE A 9 0.84 -5.98 5.66
C PHE A 9 -0.67 -6.18 5.40
N VAL A 10 -1.49 -6.22 6.45
CA VAL A 10 -2.96 -6.28 6.35
C VAL A 10 -3.51 -5.01 5.68
N ALA A 11 -2.95 -3.83 5.95
CA ALA A 11 -3.31 -2.60 5.28
C ALA A 11 -2.98 -2.65 3.78
N GLN A 12 -1.85 -3.26 3.38
CA GLN A 12 -1.43 -3.38 1.98
C GLN A 12 -2.28 -4.37 1.16
N PHE A 13 -2.82 -5.43 1.78
CA PHE A 13 -3.63 -6.44 1.07
C PHE A 13 -5.14 -6.25 1.21
N ILE A 14 -5.60 -5.51 2.24
CA ILE A 14 -7.03 -5.40 2.59
C ILE A 14 -7.52 -3.96 2.61
N LEU A 15 -6.76 -3.00 3.15
CA LEU A 15 -7.15 -1.58 3.09
C LEU A 15 -6.75 -0.90 1.79
N ALA A 16 -5.70 -1.36 1.12
CA ALA A 16 -5.23 -0.79 -0.14
C ALA A 16 -6.35 -0.61 -1.17
N PRO A 17 -7.17 -1.61 -1.54
CA PRO A 17 -8.26 -1.40 -2.50
C PRO A 17 -9.36 -0.42 -2.03
N TYR A 18 -9.55 -0.23 -0.71
CA TYR A 18 -10.60 0.65 -0.16
C TYR A 18 -10.11 2.09 0.14
N ILE A 19 -8.81 2.27 0.40
CA ILE A 19 -8.14 3.56 0.62
C ILE A 19 -7.54 4.11 -0.69
N ILE A 20 -6.96 3.25 -1.54
CA ILE A 20 -6.09 3.62 -2.68
C ILE A 20 -6.85 3.87 -3.99
N LYS A 21 -8.16 3.61 -4.08
CA LYS A 21 -8.95 4.10 -5.24
C LYS A 21 -8.93 5.63 -5.43
N GLY A 22 -8.33 6.38 -4.51
CA GLY A 22 -8.06 7.81 -4.62
C GLY A 22 -6.58 8.21 -4.52
N TYR A 23 -5.62 7.28 -4.51
CA TYR A 23 -4.19 7.62 -4.52
C TYR A 23 -3.58 7.17 -5.85
N GLY A 24 -2.89 8.09 -6.54
CA GLY A 24 -2.01 7.80 -7.68
C GLY A 24 -0.80 6.94 -7.32
N ALA A 25 -0.89 6.14 -6.26
CA ALA A 25 -0.02 5.01 -6.02
C ALA A 25 -0.68 3.81 -6.69
N ASN A 26 -0.43 3.65 -8.00
CA ASN A 26 -0.52 2.33 -8.60
C ASN A 26 0.32 1.40 -7.73
N LEU A 27 -0.35 0.52 -6.97
CA LEU A 27 0.25 -0.76 -6.61
C LEU A 27 0.78 -1.31 -7.93
N VAL A 28 2.10 -1.49 -8.03
CA VAL A 28 2.75 -2.13 -9.17
C VAL A 28 2.36 -3.62 -9.13
N GLU A 29 1.09 -3.88 -9.39
CA GLU A 29 0.55 -5.14 -9.85
C GLU A 29 0.25 -4.93 -11.34
N ASP A 30 0.97 -5.72 -12.11
CA ASP A 30 0.79 -6.01 -13.52
C ASP A 30 1.30 -5.00 -14.56
N ASN A 31 1.84 -5.63 -15.60
CA ASN A 31 2.58 -5.07 -16.72
C ASN A 31 1.79 -3.93 -17.38
N TYR A 32 2.39 -2.75 -17.49
CA TYR A 32 1.95 -1.73 -18.42
C TYR A 32 3.13 -1.30 -19.29
N GLU A 33 3.03 -1.60 -20.58
CA GLU A 33 3.64 -0.79 -21.64
C GLU A 33 3.17 0.65 -21.43
N TYR A 34 4.11 1.52 -21.03
CA TYR A 34 3.85 2.94 -20.88
C TYR A 34 4.02 3.60 -22.24
N SER A 35 2.92 3.94 -22.92
CA SER A 35 2.91 4.84 -24.07
C SER A 35 2.26 6.16 -23.65
N GLY A 36 3.02 7.25 -23.64
CA GLY A 36 2.53 8.60 -23.32
C GLY A 36 3.41 9.29 -22.27
N VAL A 37 4.09 10.35 -22.68
CA VAL A 37 4.96 11.17 -21.83
C VAL A 37 4.09 12.20 -21.11
N ASP A 38 3.76 11.95 -19.84
CA ASP A 38 3.26 12.98 -18.92
C ASP A 38 4.25 13.10 -17.76
N GLN A 39 5.15 14.09 -17.85
CA GLN A 39 6.05 14.46 -16.75
C GLN A 39 5.24 15.24 -15.70
N GLY A 40 4.53 14.51 -14.84
CA GLY A 40 3.70 15.10 -13.80
C GLY A 40 4.49 15.47 -12.54
N ARG A 41 4.04 16.53 -11.86
CA ARG A 41 4.46 16.92 -10.53
C ARG A 41 3.28 16.92 -9.57
N GLU A 42 3.55 16.45 -8.37
CA GLU A 42 2.64 16.52 -7.24
C GLU A 42 3.30 17.25 -6.07
N THR A 43 2.52 18.06 -5.36
CA THR A 43 2.95 18.73 -4.12
C THR A 43 2.10 18.26 -2.96
N VAL A 44 2.75 17.98 -1.82
CA VAL A 44 2.12 17.66 -0.55
C VAL A 44 2.56 18.68 0.49
N GLU A 45 1.62 19.53 0.89
CA GLU A 45 1.82 20.62 1.85
C GLU A 45 0.94 20.42 3.09
N LYS A 46 1.29 21.09 4.19
CA LYS A 46 0.39 21.25 5.34
C LYS A 46 -0.11 22.68 5.38
N ASP A 47 -1.42 22.88 5.51
CA ASP A 47 -1.99 24.21 5.71
C ASP A 47 -1.76 24.72 7.14
N ILE A 48 -2.20 25.96 7.42
CA ILE A 48 -2.07 26.60 8.73
C ILE A 48 -2.81 25.86 9.87
N LEU A 49 -3.78 25.01 9.53
CA LEU A 49 -4.53 24.19 10.48
C LEU A 49 -3.92 22.79 10.61
N GLY A 50 -2.85 22.49 9.86
CA GLY A 50 -2.17 21.20 9.84
C GLY A 50 -2.80 20.16 8.92
N ASN A 51 -3.79 20.54 8.09
CA ASN A 51 -4.40 19.64 7.11
C ASN A 51 -3.40 19.35 5.99
N ILE A 52 -3.42 18.13 5.46
CA ILE A 52 -2.58 17.75 4.33
C ILE A 52 -3.29 18.14 3.04
N ILE A 53 -2.64 18.94 2.22
CA ILE A 53 -3.12 19.29 0.89
C ILE A 53 -2.21 18.62 -0.15
N ILE A 54 -2.83 17.91 -1.09
CA ILE A 54 -2.16 17.29 -2.23
C ILE A 54 -2.65 18.00 -3.48
N ARG A 55 -1.73 18.43 -4.35
CA ARG A 55 -2.05 19.07 -5.63
C ARG A 55 -1.25 18.42 -6.75
N ASP A 56 -1.88 18.24 -7.90
CA ASP A 56 -1.20 17.85 -9.14
C ASP A 56 -1.07 19.03 -10.12
N ASP A 57 -0.30 18.85 -11.18
CA ASP A 57 -0.07 19.86 -12.22
C ASP A 57 -1.33 20.21 -13.04
N ASN A 58 -2.34 19.34 -13.04
CA ASN A 58 -3.62 19.60 -13.68
C ASN A 58 -4.51 20.51 -12.82
N GLY A 59 -4.02 20.93 -11.65
CA GLY A 59 -4.75 21.75 -10.70
C GLY A 59 -5.73 20.97 -9.84
N ASN A 60 -5.77 19.63 -9.94
CA ASN A 60 -6.62 18.84 -9.06
C ASN A 60 -6.09 18.91 -7.63
N ARG A 61 -7.00 18.97 -6.66
CA ARG A 61 -6.67 19.12 -5.25
C ARG A 61 -7.35 18.08 -4.39
N LYS A 62 -6.59 17.50 -3.46
CA LYS A 62 -7.12 16.68 -2.36
C LYS A 62 -6.75 17.26 -1.02
N THR A 63 -7.66 17.19 -0.07
CA THR A 63 -7.46 17.60 1.32
C THR A 63 -7.69 16.41 2.23
N ILE A 64 -6.79 16.22 3.18
CA ILE A 64 -6.93 15.27 4.28
C ILE A 64 -6.89 16.11 5.55
N GLU A 65 -8.02 16.21 6.21
CA GLU A 65 -8.21 16.99 7.44
C GLU A 65 -8.68 16.09 8.57
N LYS A 66 -8.48 16.56 9.80
CA LYS A 66 -9.03 15.92 10.99
C LYS A 66 -10.11 16.84 11.55
N ASP A 67 -11.34 16.34 11.74
CA ASP A 67 -12.41 17.13 12.32
C ASP A 67 -12.26 17.30 13.85
N ILE A 68 -13.16 18.07 14.46
CA ILE A 68 -13.14 18.35 15.91
C ILE A 68 -13.31 17.10 16.79
N LEU A 69 -13.92 16.03 16.25
CA LEU A 69 -14.09 14.75 16.95
C LEU A 69 -12.91 13.80 16.69
N GLY A 70 -12.02 14.18 15.79
CA GLY A 70 -10.83 13.45 15.43
C GLY A 70 -11.01 12.49 14.26
N ASN A 71 -12.11 12.58 13.53
CA ASN A 71 -12.33 11.79 12.32
C ASN A 71 -11.47 12.33 11.18
N ILE A 72 -11.00 11.44 10.32
CA ILE A 72 -10.27 11.82 9.11
C ILE A 72 -11.28 12.08 8.00
N ILE A 73 -11.20 13.24 7.38
CA ILE A 73 -12.01 13.59 6.22
C ILE A 73 -11.07 13.79 5.04
N ILE A 74 -11.35 13.07 3.95
CA ILE A 74 -10.65 13.19 2.68
C ILE A 74 -11.63 13.79 1.69
N ARG A 75 -11.24 14.87 1.02
CA ARG A 75 -12.06 15.53 -0.02
C ARG A 75 -11.24 15.76 -1.26
N ASP A 76 -11.86 15.62 -2.42
CA ASP A 76 -11.32 16.14 -3.66
C ASP A 76 -12.07 17.39 -4.14
N ASP A 77 -11.52 18.04 -5.15
CA ASP A 77 -12.05 19.21 -5.84
C ASP A 77 -13.33 18.93 -6.65
N LYS A 78 -13.59 17.66 -6.99
CA LYS A 78 -14.82 17.21 -7.66
C LYS A 78 -15.98 17.02 -6.68
N GLY A 79 -15.76 17.27 -5.39
CA GLY A 79 -16.75 17.16 -4.34
C GLY A 79 -16.89 15.76 -3.75
N ASN A 80 -16.09 14.78 -4.18
CA ASN A 80 -16.10 13.47 -3.57
C ASN A 80 -15.51 13.56 -2.16
N ARG A 81 -16.14 12.85 -1.21
CA ARG A 81 -15.74 12.85 0.19
C ARG A 81 -15.65 11.44 0.73
N LYS A 82 -14.60 11.17 1.51
CA LYS A 82 -14.51 10.00 2.38
C LYS A 82 -14.33 10.42 3.83
N THR A 83 -14.99 9.72 4.74
CA THR A 83 -14.81 9.88 6.18
C THR A 83 -14.31 8.59 6.77
N ILE A 84 -13.33 8.68 7.66
CA ILE A 84 -12.83 7.57 8.46
C ILE A 84 -12.99 7.98 9.92
N GLU A 85 -13.87 7.29 10.62
CA GLU A 85 -14.23 7.56 12.02
C GLU A 85 -14.07 6.28 12.86
N LYS A 86 -13.99 6.44 14.18
CA LYS A 86 -14.16 5.33 15.11
C LYS A 86 -15.54 5.42 15.74
N ASP A 87 -16.27 4.31 15.78
CA ASP A 87 -17.52 4.25 16.54
C ASP A 87 -17.27 4.13 18.05
N ILE A 88 -18.35 4.10 18.83
CA ILE A 88 -18.28 4.03 20.31
C ILE A 88 -17.64 2.73 20.83
N LEU A 89 -17.65 1.67 20.02
CA LEU A 89 -17.03 0.38 20.33
C LEU A 89 -15.57 0.33 19.86
N GLY A 90 -15.09 1.37 19.18
CA GLY A 90 -13.73 1.47 18.64
C GLY A 90 -13.57 0.90 17.23
N ASN A 91 -14.65 0.45 16.58
CA ASN A 91 -14.60 -0.04 15.20
C ASN A 91 -14.31 1.10 14.24
N ILE A 92 -13.56 0.83 13.17
CA ILE A 92 -13.28 1.82 12.14
C ILE A 92 -14.42 1.80 11.13
N ILE A 93 -15.05 2.95 10.93
CA ILE A 93 -16.08 3.14 9.91
C ILE A 93 -15.53 4.04 8.81
N ILE A 94 -15.59 3.55 7.58
CA ILE A 94 -15.26 4.29 6.38
C ILE A 94 -16.55 4.55 5.62
N ARG A 95 -16.82 5.80 5.25
CA ARG A 95 -17.99 6.17 4.45
C ARG A 95 -17.57 7.01 3.26
N ASP A 96 -18.20 6.81 2.12
CA ASP A 96 -18.12 7.75 1.01
C ASP A 96 -19.37 8.64 0.91
N ASP A 97 -19.32 9.61 0.00
CA ASP A 97 -20.38 10.57 -0.31
C ASP A 97 -21.62 9.93 -0.97
N ARG A 98 -21.48 8.73 -1.53
CA ARG A 98 -22.58 7.95 -2.11
C ARG A 98 -23.33 7.13 -1.05
N GLY A 99 -22.88 7.19 0.20
CA GLY A 99 -23.46 6.45 1.31
C GLY A 99 -22.92 5.02 1.44
N ASN A 100 -21.95 4.61 0.62
CA ASN A 100 -21.32 3.31 0.79
C ASN A 100 -20.50 3.31 2.08
N ARG A 101 -20.53 2.19 2.79
CA ARG A 101 -19.92 2.03 4.11
C ARG A 101 -19.04 0.79 4.17
N THR A 102 -17.88 0.91 4.79
CA THR A 102 -17.05 -0.22 5.19
C THR A 102 -16.81 -0.15 6.69
N THR A 103 -16.99 -1.28 7.37
CA THR A 103 -16.72 -1.43 8.81
C THR A 103 -15.54 -2.36 9.00
N ILE A 104 -14.61 -1.99 9.87
CA ILE A 104 -13.53 -2.84 10.32
C ILE A 104 -13.68 -2.97 11.83
N GLU A 105 -14.01 -4.17 12.29
CA GLU A 105 -14.22 -4.52 13.70
C GLU A 105 -13.21 -5.59 14.12
N GLU A 106 -12.82 -5.59 15.39
CA GLU A 106 -12.06 -6.68 16.01
C GLU A 106 -13.03 -7.47 16.90
N ASP A 107 -13.15 -8.78 16.69
CA ASP A 107 -14.02 -9.62 17.50
C ASP A 107 -13.38 -9.95 18.86
N ILE A 108 -14.13 -10.62 19.73
CA ILE A 108 -13.68 -10.98 21.09
C ILE A 108 -12.48 -11.95 21.10
N LEU A 109 -12.19 -12.61 19.98
CA LEU A 109 -11.04 -13.52 19.83
C LEU A 109 -9.84 -12.80 19.21
N GLY A 110 -9.96 -11.51 18.88
CA GLY A 110 -8.92 -10.71 18.23
C GLY A 110 -8.85 -10.88 16.71
N ASN A 111 -9.89 -11.45 16.09
CA ASN A 111 -9.96 -11.53 14.63
C ASN A 111 -10.48 -10.21 14.06
N PHE A 112 -9.92 -9.79 12.93
CA PHE A 112 -10.44 -8.63 12.22
C PHE A 112 -11.53 -9.06 11.25
N ILE A 113 -12.62 -8.30 11.23
CA ILE A 113 -13.73 -8.49 10.33
C ILE A 113 -13.92 -7.20 9.54
N VAL A 114 -13.86 -7.30 8.22
CA VAL A 114 -14.18 -6.22 7.29
C VAL A 114 -15.54 -6.52 6.66
N ARG A 115 -16.46 -5.57 6.72
CA ARG A 115 -17.77 -5.66 6.08
C ARG A 115 -18.01 -4.46 5.18
N ASP A 116 -18.47 -4.70 3.96
CA ASP A 116 -19.01 -3.63 3.12
C ASP A 116 -20.52 -3.44 3.34
N ASP A 117 -21.07 -2.44 2.68
CA ASP A 117 -22.47 -2.03 2.71
C ASP A 117 -23.41 -3.00 1.97
N LYS A 118 -22.85 -3.84 1.10
CA LYS A 118 -23.57 -4.92 0.40
C LYS A 118 -23.64 -6.20 1.22
N GLY A 119 -23.03 -6.21 2.41
CA GLY A 119 -22.98 -7.35 3.31
C GLY A 119 -21.85 -8.32 3.01
N ASN A 120 -20.96 -8.03 2.06
CA ASN A 120 -19.79 -8.88 1.83
C ASN A 120 -18.85 -8.78 3.04
N ARG A 121 -18.30 -9.92 3.44
CA ARG A 121 -17.46 -10.03 4.64
C ARG A 121 -16.10 -10.63 4.32
N THR A 122 -15.06 -10.06 4.88
CA THR A 122 -13.72 -10.65 4.94
C THR A 122 -13.29 -10.80 6.39
N THR A 123 -12.81 -11.98 6.75
CA THR A 123 -12.28 -12.28 8.09
C THR A 123 -10.79 -12.49 8.00
N ILE A 124 -10.05 -11.93 8.95
CA ILE A 124 -8.62 -12.13 9.13
C ILE A 124 -8.41 -12.68 10.52
N GLU A 125 -7.95 -13.91 10.60
CA GLU A 125 -7.76 -14.64 11.86
C GLU A 125 -6.37 -15.28 11.90
N LYS A 126 -5.98 -15.72 13.09
CA LYS A 126 -4.84 -16.62 13.26
C LYS A 126 -5.36 -18.04 13.46
N ASP A 127 -4.78 -19.01 12.76
CA ASP A 127 -5.03 -20.42 13.06
C ASP A 127 -4.27 -20.87 14.32
N ILE A 128 -4.47 -22.13 14.73
CA ILE A 128 -3.84 -22.69 15.94
C ILE A 128 -2.31 -22.74 15.87
N LEU A 129 -1.74 -22.71 14.67
CA LEU A 129 -0.30 -22.69 14.42
C LEU A 129 0.25 -21.26 14.32
N GLY A 130 -0.63 -20.24 14.42
CA GLY A 130 -0.27 -18.84 14.29
C GLY A 130 -0.18 -18.33 12.85
N ASN A 131 -0.62 -19.11 11.86
CA ASN A 131 -0.69 -18.65 10.48
C ASN A 131 -1.84 -17.67 10.31
N THR A 132 -1.66 -16.67 9.45
CA THR A 132 -2.74 -15.74 9.12
C THR A 132 -3.64 -16.33 8.06
N ILE A 133 -4.94 -16.37 8.36
CA ILE A 133 -5.97 -16.81 7.43
C ILE A 133 -6.83 -15.62 7.07
N ILE A 134 -6.99 -15.38 5.77
CA ILE A 134 -7.92 -14.40 5.22
C ILE A 134 -9.01 -15.19 4.49
N ARG A 135 -10.27 -15.02 4.86
CA ARG A 135 -11.41 -15.66 4.20
C ARG A 135 -12.45 -14.63 3.80
N ASP A 136 -12.98 -14.74 2.59
CA ASP A 136 -14.20 -14.02 2.23
C ASP A 136 -15.46 -14.88 2.47
N ASP A 137 -16.62 -14.25 2.32
CA ASP A 137 -17.94 -14.86 2.47
C ASP A 137 -18.32 -15.83 1.34
N LYS A 138 -17.59 -15.79 0.23
CA LYS A 138 -17.73 -16.73 -0.89
C LYS A 138 -16.91 -18.01 -0.69
N GLY A 139 -16.17 -18.09 0.41
CA GLY A 139 -15.33 -19.24 0.75
C GLY A 139 -13.92 -19.19 0.18
N ASN A 140 -13.54 -18.12 -0.53
CA ASN A 140 -12.17 -17.97 -0.98
C ASN A 140 -11.26 -17.75 0.22
N ARG A 141 -10.09 -18.38 0.20
CA ARG A 141 -9.15 -18.35 1.33
C ARG A 141 -7.73 -18.02 0.87
N LYS A 142 -7.07 -17.15 1.61
CA LYS A 142 -5.62 -16.97 1.57
C LYS A 142 -4.99 -17.32 2.91
N THR A 143 -3.85 -17.98 2.87
CA THR A 143 -3.03 -18.32 4.04
C THR A 143 -1.69 -17.66 3.90
N ILE A 144 -1.23 -17.02 4.98
CA ILE A 144 0.14 -16.54 5.11
C ILE A 144 0.75 -17.28 6.30
N GLU A 145 1.77 -18.07 6.03
CA GLU A 145 2.48 -18.90 6.99
C GLU A 145 4.00 -18.67 6.89
N GLU A 146 4.72 -19.07 7.93
CA GLU A 146 6.18 -19.12 7.93
C GLU A 146 6.60 -20.59 7.83
N ASP A 147 7.46 -20.95 6.88
CA ASP A 147 7.98 -22.31 6.77
C ASP A 147 9.09 -22.58 7.81
N ILE A 148 9.57 -23.82 7.88
CA ILE A 148 10.60 -24.24 8.84
C ILE A 148 11.95 -23.52 8.66
N LEU A 149 12.18 -22.89 7.51
CA LEU A 149 13.39 -22.13 7.19
C LEU A 149 13.20 -20.62 7.47
N GLY A 150 12.02 -20.20 7.92
CA GLY A 150 11.69 -18.80 8.16
C GLY A 150 11.19 -18.05 6.93
N ASN A 151 10.87 -18.74 5.83
CA ASN A 151 10.34 -18.09 4.63
C ASN A 151 8.85 -17.81 4.78
N THR A 152 8.39 -16.67 4.29
CA THR A 152 6.97 -16.36 4.25
C THR A 152 6.34 -17.02 3.02
N ILE A 153 5.34 -17.86 3.25
CA ILE A 153 4.57 -18.52 2.21
C ILE A 153 3.15 -17.96 2.19
N ILE A 154 2.71 -17.52 1.02
CA ILE A 154 1.36 -17.06 0.76
C ILE A 154 0.71 -18.06 -0.20
N ARG A 155 -0.41 -18.65 0.19
CA ARG A 155 -1.18 -19.57 -0.66
C ARG A 155 -2.63 -19.11 -0.78
N ASP A 156 -3.23 -19.30 -1.95
CA ASP A 156 -4.68 -19.25 -2.10
C ASP A 156 -5.30 -20.65 -2.19
N ASP A 157 -6.63 -20.69 -2.18
CA ASP A 157 -7.46 -21.88 -2.29
C ASP A 157 -7.42 -22.54 -3.69
N LYS A 158 -6.95 -21.82 -4.70
CA LYS A 158 -6.74 -22.33 -6.07
C LYS A 158 -5.39 -23.00 -6.24
N GLY A 159 -4.58 -23.03 -5.19
CA GLY A 159 -3.25 -23.63 -5.19
C GLY A 159 -2.13 -22.69 -5.65
N ASN A 160 -2.43 -21.42 -5.97
CA ASN A 160 -1.38 -20.47 -6.32
C ASN A 160 -0.54 -20.18 -5.07
N ARG A 161 0.77 -20.08 -5.25
CA ARG A 161 1.73 -19.87 -4.16
C ARG A 161 2.70 -18.76 -4.48
N LYS A 162 2.94 -17.88 -3.50
CA LYS A 162 4.05 -16.95 -3.47
C LYS A 162 4.96 -17.25 -2.28
N THR A 163 6.26 -17.21 -2.51
CA THR A 163 7.30 -17.40 -1.48
C THR A 163 8.12 -16.14 -1.38
N ILE A 164 8.35 -15.68 -0.16
CA ILE A 164 9.27 -14.58 0.14
C ILE A 164 10.35 -15.16 1.06
N GLU A 165 11.58 -15.19 0.58
CA GLU A 165 12.73 -15.78 1.27
C GLU A 165 13.92 -14.84 1.25
N LYS A 166 14.93 -15.16 2.07
CA LYS A 166 16.25 -14.53 1.99
C LYS A 166 17.24 -15.50 1.34
N ASP A 167 18.01 -15.04 0.36
CA ASP A 167 19.12 -15.84 -0.17
C ASP A 167 20.33 -15.80 0.79
N ILE A 168 21.38 -16.56 0.45
CA ILE A 168 22.60 -16.66 1.27
C ILE A 168 23.36 -15.34 1.41
N LEU A 169 23.10 -14.36 0.53
CA LEU A 169 23.68 -13.03 0.55
C LEU A 169 22.78 -12.03 1.31
N GLY A 170 21.63 -12.47 1.81
CA GLY A 170 20.66 -11.64 2.52
C GLY A 170 19.69 -10.85 1.61
N ASN A 171 19.70 -11.10 0.31
CA ASN A 171 18.76 -10.48 -0.63
C ASN A 171 17.36 -11.07 -0.43
N THR A 172 16.31 -10.25 -0.59
CA THR A 172 14.94 -10.77 -0.59
C THR A 172 14.60 -11.33 -1.95
N ILE A 173 14.15 -12.57 -2.00
CA ILE A 173 13.65 -13.21 -3.20
C ILE A 173 12.16 -13.42 -3.05
N ILE A 174 11.39 -12.99 -4.05
CA ILE A 174 9.97 -13.23 -4.17
C ILE A 174 9.76 -14.11 -5.39
N ARG A 175 9.13 -15.27 -5.24
CA ARG A 175 8.80 -16.17 -6.35
C ARG A 175 7.33 -16.53 -6.33
N ASP A 176 6.73 -16.68 -7.50
CA ASP A 176 5.44 -17.36 -7.64
C ASP A 176 5.60 -18.78 -8.19
N ASP A 177 4.49 -19.51 -8.23
CA ASP A 177 4.37 -20.87 -8.74
C ASP A 177 4.46 -20.97 -10.27
N LYS A 178 4.35 -19.85 -10.98
CA LYS A 178 4.51 -19.76 -12.44
C LYS A 178 5.97 -19.53 -12.85
N GLY A 179 6.88 -19.43 -11.88
CA GLY A 179 8.30 -19.23 -12.10
C GLY A 179 8.73 -17.77 -12.18
N ASN A 180 7.80 -16.80 -12.07
CA ASN A 180 8.18 -15.39 -12.04
C ASN A 180 8.95 -15.11 -10.74
N ARG A 181 10.00 -14.29 -10.84
CA ARG A 181 10.88 -13.99 -9.72
C ARG A 181 11.20 -12.51 -9.66
N LYS A 182 11.11 -11.95 -8.44
CA LYS A 182 11.66 -10.63 -8.13
C LYS A 182 12.76 -10.76 -7.08
N THR A 183 13.83 -10.00 -7.27
CA THR A 183 14.96 -9.90 -6.36
C THR A 183 15.01 -8.48 -5.82
N ILE A 184 15.16 -8.35 -4.51
CA ILE A 184 15.41 -7.07 -3.85
C ILE A 184 16.78 -7.15 -3.19
N THR A 185 17.72 -6.37 -3.71
CA THR A 185 19.10 -6.32 -3.25
C THR A 185 19.47 -4.93 -2.75
N LYS A 186 20.61 -4.84 -2.07
CA LYS A 186 21.30 -3.59 -1.78
C LYS A 186 22.59 -3.55 -2.57
N ASP A 187 22.85 -2.46 -3.30
CA ASP A 187 24.16 -2.26 -3.92
C ASP A 187 25.21 -1.81 -2.90
N ILE A 188 26.46 -1.65 -3.36
CA ILE A 188 27.59 -1.21 -2.52
C ILE A 188 27.41 0.19 -1.93
N PHE A 189 26.51 1.01 -2.48
CA PHE A 189 26.19 2.34 -1.99
C PHE A 189 24.96 2.34 -1.06
N GLY A 190 24.35 1.18 -0.83
CA GLY A 190 23.15 1.02 0.00
C GLY A 190 21.85 1.36 -0.73
N ASN A 191 21.87 1.54 -2.05
CA ASN A 191 20.66 1.74 -2.85
C ASN A 191 19.87 0.44 -2.92
N THR A 192 18.54 0.51 -2.90
CA THR A 192 17.69 -0.66 -3.11
C THR A 192 17.54 -0.91 -4.61
N ILE A 193 17.86 -2.12 -5.05
CA ILE A 193 17.59 -2.55 -6.43
C ILE A 193 16.50 -3.61 -6.38
N ILE A 194 15.47 -3.43 -7.19
CA ILE A 194 14.39 -4.39 -7.41
C ILE A 194 14.48 -4.82 -8.86
N GLU A 195 14.59 -6.11 -9.11
CA GLU A 195 14.74 -6.65 -10.47
C GLU A 195 13.87 -7.89 -10.64
N ASP A 196 13.15 -7.97 -11.76
CA ASP A 196 12.41 -9.18 -12.14
C ASP A 196 13.19 -10.07 -13.11
N ASP A 197 12.67 -11.28 -13.35
CA ASP A 197 13.24 -12.28 -14.26
C ASP A 197 13.20 -11.88 -15.75
N LYS A 198 12.48 -10.80 -16.08
CA LYS A 198 12.42 -10.23 -17.44
C LYS A 198 13.41 -9.09 -17.63
N GLY A 199 14.20 -8.74 -16.61
CA GLY A 199 15.17 -7.65 -16.64
C GLY A 199 14.58 -6.26 -16.35
N ASN A 200 13.31 -6.17 -15.94
CA ASN A 200 12.76 -4.90 -15.47
C ASN A 200 13.38 -4.55 -14.13
N ARG A 201 14.00 -3.37 -14.06
CA ARG A 201 14.72 -2.91 -12.88
C ARG A 201 14.12 -1.63 -12.31
N THR A 202 14.08 -1.53 -11.00
CA THR A 202 13.80 -0.30 -10.26
C THR A 202 14.90 -0.06 -9.25
N THR A 203 15.46 1.15 -9.22
CA THR A 203 16.48 1.55 -8.26
C THR A 203 15.92 2.65 -7.37
N ILE A 204 15.97 2.45 -6.06
CA ILE A 204 15.61 3.45 -5.06
C ILE A 204 16.88 3.90 -4.37
N LYS A 205 17.22 5.17 -4.51
CA LYS A 205 18.45 5.77 -4.01
C LYS A 205 18.19 7.14 -3.39
N LYS A 206 19.22 7.71 -2.76
CA LYS A 206 19.23 9.12 -2.37
C LYS A 206 20.27 9.88 -3.18
N ASP A 207 19.95 11.09 -3.60
CA ASP A 207 20.94 12.00 -4.18
C ASP A 207 21.83 12.64 -3.10
N ILE A 208 22.78 13.47 -3.54
CA ILE A 208 23.70 14.20 -2.65
C ILE A 208 23.00 15.21 -1.73
N PHE A 209 21.78 15.61 -2.07
CA PHE A 209 20.95 16.52 -1.28
C PHE A 209 20.01 15.77 -0.33
N GLY A 210 20.01 14.43 -0.37
CA GLY A 210 19.18 13.56 0.44
C GLY A 210 17.77 13.33 -0.11
N ASN A 211 17.48 13.77 -1.34
CA ASN A 211 16.21 13.52 -2.01
C ASN A 211 16.10 12.04 -2.40
N GLU A 212 14.92 11.45 -2.27
CA GLU A 212 14.69 10.07 -2.69
C GLU A 212 14.43 10.02 -4.19
N ILE A 213 15.16 9.16 -4.90
CA ILE A 213 15.04 8.95 -6.34
C ILE A 213 14.61 7.52 -6.58
N ILE A 214 13.56 7.35 -7.39
CA ILE A 214 13.07 6.06 -7.89
C ILE A 214 13.31 6.05 -9.40
N GLU A 215 14.26 5.24 -9.87
CA GLU A 215 14.60 5.09 -11.28
C GLU A 215 14.09 3.76 -11.84
N TYR A 216 13.43 3.79 -12.98
CA TYR A 216 12.97 2.62 -13.71
C TYR A 216 13.92 2.28 -14.87
N GLY A 217 14.04 1.00 -15.21
CA GLY A 217 14.99 0.52 -16.22
C GLY A 217 14.74 1.04 -17.64
N ASN A 218 13.56 1.61 -17.91
CA ASN A 218 13.21 2.27 -19.16
C ASN A 218 13.63 3.75 -19.22
N GLY A 219 14.37 4.25 -18.22
CA GLY A 219 14.87 5.62 -18.17
C GLY A 219 13.93 6.62 -17.49
N HIS A 220 12.70 6.22 -17.19
CA HIS A 220 11.77 7.04 -16.40
C HIS A 220 12.16 7.04 -14.93
N GLY A 221 11.77 8.08 -14.21
CA GLY A 221 11.96 8.11 -12.77
C GLY A 221 11.11 9.11 -12.04
N LYS A 222 11.19 9.06 -10.71
CA LYS A 222 10.57 10.02 -9.80
C LYS A 222 11.60 10.54 -8.82
N ILE A 223 11.51 11.83 -8.49
CA ILE A 223 12.28 12.45 -7.42
C ILE A 223 11.31 12.96 -6.37
N ILE A 224 11.51 12.54 -5.13
CA ILE A 224 10.77 12.98 -3.96
C ILE A 224 11.71 13.88 -3.14
N LYS A 225 11.41 15.17 -3.12
CA LYS A 225 12.25 16.20 -2.49
C LYS A 225 11.44 17.12 -1.61
N LYS A 226 12.13 17.99 -0.86
CA LYS A 226 11.52 19.10 -0.14
C LYS A 226 11.73 20.40 -0.90
N ASP A 227 10.69 21.22 -1.04
CA ASP A 227 10.84 22.59 -1.55
C ASP A 227 11.42 23.53 -0.46
N ILE A 228 11.64 24.79 -0.82
CA ILE A 228 12.16 25.82 0.09
C ILE A 228 11.25 26.11 1.30
N PHE A 229 9.99 25.69 1.24
CA PHE A 229 9.00 25.84 2.31
C PHE A 229 8.85 24.55 3.13
N GLY A 230 9.57 23.48 2.79
CA GLY A 230 9.52 22.17 3.46
C GLY A 230 8.38 21.25 3.00
N ASN A 231 7.65 21.63 1.95
CA ASN A 231 6.62 20.79 1.34
C ASN A 231 7.26 19.64 0.57
N THR A 232 6.61 18.47 0.55
CA THR A 232 7.09 17.38 -0.31
C THR A 232 6.69 17.67 -1.75
N VAL A 233 7.65 17.58 -2.65
CA VAL A 233 7.45 17.67 -4.09
C VAL A 233 7.86 16.34 -4.71
N ILE A 234 6.99 15.80 -5.55
CA ILE A 234 7.23 14.59 -6.34
C ILE A 234 7.28 15.04 -7.79
N GLU A 235 8.37 14.78 -8.50
CA GLU A 235 8.55 15.12 -9.92
C GLU A 235 8.88 13.87 -10.71
N GLU A 236 8.19 13.65 -11.83
CA GLU A 236 8.49 12.59 -12.80
C GLU A 236 9.40 13.11 -13.93
N TYR A 237 10.28 12.26 -14.45
CA TYR A 237 11.15 12.57 -15.60
C TYR A 237 11.25 11.43 -16.60
#